data_AF-A0A820WXN7-F1
#
_entry.id   AF-A0A820WXN7-F1
#
_cell.length_a   1.000
_cell.length_b   1.000
_cell.length_c   1.000
_cell.angle_alpha   90.00
_cell.angle_beta   90.00
_cell.angle_gamma   90.00
#
_symmetry.space_group_name_H-M   'P 1'
#
loop_
_entity.id
_entity.type
_entity.pdbx_description
1 polymer ?
#
loop_
_entity_poly.entity_id
_entity_poly.type
_entity_poly.pdbx_seq_one_letter_code
_entity_poly.pdbx_strand_id
1 'polypeptide(L)'
;MLDNEGKEVPGNRGYKYFGAAKDLPGVRELFDQEPPLPSKKLRGELMKNIDADYYGYMDDDDGLLIPSEEKCEKEAIRKKLEEWKNNAGNKTNVDEVYELPEMDSDDEDYVAGKASRPSVDVASKDHVFIAHVPV
;
A
#
# COMPACT_ATOMS: atom_id res chain seq x y z
N MET A 1 -8.81 -22.75 46.34
CA MET A 1 -9.07 -23.89 45.44
C MET A 1 -7.72 -24.39 44.95
N LEU A 2 -7.16 -25.52 45.38
CA LEU A 2 -5.70 -25.74 45.19
C LEU A 2 -5.31 -25.96 43.71
N ASP A 3 -4.24 -25.32 43.24
CA ASP A 3 -3.55 -25.65 41.98
C ASP A 3 -3.03 -27.11 42.04
N ASN A 4 -2.55 -27.64 40.92
CA ASN A 4 -1.95 -28.99 40.85
C ASN A 4 -0.83 -29.23 41.88
N GLU A 5 -0.20 -28.16 42.36
CA GLU A 5 0.87 -28.11 43.36
C GLU A 5 0.35 -27.97 44.81
N GLY A 6 -0.96 -27.93 45.00
CA GLY A 6 -1.54 -27.83 46.33
C GLY A 6 -1.62 -26.39 46.88
N LYS A 7 -1.76 -25.38 46.01
CA LYS A 7 -1.81 -23.95 46.40
C LYS A 7 -3.17 -23.30 46.17
N GLU A 8 -3.80 -22.70 47.17
CA GLU A 8 -5.16 -22.15 47.04
C GLU A 8 -5.29 -21.04 45.96
N VAL A 9 -5.89 -21.38 44.81
CA VAL A 9 -6.51 -20.44 43.85
C VAL A 9 -7.58 -19.62 44.57
N PRO A 10 -7.45 -18.30 44.57
CA PRO A 10 -8.41 -17.40 45.18
C PRO A 10 -9.68 -17.30 44.32
N GLY A 11 -10.87 -17.50 44.91
CA GLY A 11 -12.16 -17.20 44.25
C GLY A 11 -13.30 -18.19 44.52
N ASN A 12 -13.01 -19.46 44.80
CA ASN A 12 -14.05 -20.49 44.90
C ASN A 12 -14.42 -20.82 46.35
N ARG A 13 -15.66 -20.47 46.74
CA ARG A 13 -16.26 -20.75 48.05
C ARG A 13 -17.24 -21.92 47.91
N GLY A 14 -16.72 -23.13 47.96
CA GLY A 14 -17.47 -24.39 47.84
C GLY A 14 -16.48 -25.56 47.82
N TYR A 15 -16.96 -26.76 48.16
CA TYR A 15 -16.23 -28.05 48.31
C TYR A 15 -14.80 -28.14 47.74
N LYS A 16 -13.87 -28.64 48.57
CA LYS A 16 -12.45 -28.80 48.22
C LYS A 16 -12.19 -30.23 47.72
N TYR A 17 -11.56 -30.37 46.55
CA TYR A 17 -11.15 -31.65 45.97
C TYR A 17 -9.66 -31.89 46.27
N PHE A 18 -9.32 -33.04 46.88
CA PHE A 18 -7.95 -33.39 47.28
C PHE A 18 -7.55 -34.77 46.76
N GLY A 19 -6.24 -35.00 46.55
CA GLY A 19 -5.70 -36.28 46.13
C GLY A 19 -6.38 -36.77 44.84
N ALA A 20 -6.75 -38.06 44.79
CA ALA A 20 -7.40 -38.67 43.62
C ALA A 20 -8.76 -38.05 43.25
N ALA A 21 -9.42 -37.33 44.16
CA ALA A 21 -10.71 -36.71 43.89
C ALA A 21 -10.61 -35.54 42.88
N LYS A 22 -9.41 -34.95 42.70
CA LYS A 22 -9.18 -33.91 41.68
C LYS A 22 -9.06 -34.50 40.27
N ASP A 23 -8.69 -35.78 40.18
CA ASP A 23 -8.44 -36.47 38.91
C ASP A 23 -9.71 -37.12 38.33
N LEU A 24 -10.85 -36.97 39.02
CA LEU A 24 -12.14 -37.44 38.53
C LEU A 24 -12.58 -36.66 37.28
N PRO A 25 -13.20 -37.33 36.29
CA PRO A 25 -13.76 -36.67 35.11
C PRO A 25 -14.80 -35.62 35.56
N GLY A 26 -14.76 -34.44 34.95
CA GLY A 26 -15.57 -33.27 35.33
C GLY A 26 -14.97 -32.39 36.43
N VAL A 27 -14.31 -32.97 37.46
CA VAL A 27 -13.59 -32.16 38.45
C VAL A 27 -12.27 -31.66 37.87
N ARG A 28 -11.55 -32.51 37.13
CA ARG A 28 -10.28 -32.15 36.47
C ARG A 28 -10.44 -30.95 35.52
N GLU A 29 -11.51 -30.95 34.73
CA GLU A 29 -11.82 -29.91 33.75
C GLU A 29 -12.10 -28.54 34.39
N LEU A 30 -12.50 -28.48 35.67
CA LEU A 30 -12.69 -27.22 36.40
C LEU A 30 -11.37 -26.54 36.80
N PHE A 31 -10.26 -27.27 36.78
CA PHE A 31 -8.93 -26.79 37.17
C PHE A 31 -7.93 -26.77 36.01
N ASP A 32 -8.25 -27.44 34.90
CA ASP A 32 -7.48 -27.35 33.67
C ASP A 32 -7.55 -25.90 33.15
N GLN A 33 -6.40 -25.21 33.14
CA GLN A 33 -6.30 -23.86 32.61
C GLN A 33 -6.55 -23.90 31.10
N GLU A 34 -7.40 -23.00 30.60
CA GLU A 34 -7.56 -22.83 29.16
C GLU A 34 -6.19 -22.56 28.53
N PRO A 35 -5.89 -23.18 27.36
CA PRO A 35 -4.64 -22.91 26.69
C PRO A 35 -4.53 -21.41 26.41
N PRO A 36 -3.33 -20.81 26.62
CA PRO A 36 -3.16 -19.38 26.41
C PRO A 36 -3.55 -19.03 24.97
N LEU A 37 -4.35 -17.96 24.82
CA LEU A 37 -4.75 -17.46 23.51
C LEU A 37 -3.52 -17.20 22.64
N PRO A 38 -3.57 -17.48 21.33
CA PRO A 38 -2.47 -17.17 20.43
C PRO A 38 -2.14 -15.68 20.50
N SER A 39 -0.84 -15.36 20.52
CA SER A 39 -0.39 -13.96 20.56
C SER A 39 -0.89 -13.21 19.33
N LYS A 40 -1.55 -12.07 19.56
CA LYS A 40 -1.90 -11.15 18.47
C LYS A 40 -0.64 -10.55 17.88
N LYS A 41 -0.59 -10.42 16.55
CA LYS A 41 0.52 -9.72 15.88
C LYS A 41 0.65 -8.30 16.44
N LEU A 42 1.88 -7.89 16.72
CA LEU A 42 2.17 -6.54 17.21
C LEU A 42 2.04 -5.55 16.05
N ARG A 43 1.74 -4.28 16.35
CA ARG A 43 1.67 -3.22 15.33
C ARG A 43 2.96 -3.18 14.49
N GLY A 44 4.12 -3.33 15.12
CA GLY A 44 5.40 -3.37 14.43
C GLY A 44 5.55 -4.52 13.43
N GLU A 45 4.94 -5.68 13.66
CA GLU A 45 4.93 -6.79 12.70
C GLU A 45 3.98 -6.54 11.53
N LEU A 46 2.85 -5.86 11.78
CA LEU A 46 1.92 -5.48 10.73
C LEU A 46 2.53 -4.45 9.78
N MET A 47 3.26 -3.46 10.33
CA MET A 47 3.90 -2.41 9.53
C MET A 47 5.04 -2.92 8.65
N LYS A 48 5.62 -4.10 8.94
CA LYS A 48 6.70 -4.68 8.10
C LYS A 48 6.25 -5.10 6.71
N ASN A 49 4.96 -5.32 6.52
CA ASN A 49 4.38 -5.75 5.25
C ASN A 49 3.70 -4.58 4.52
N ILE A 50 3.88 -3.35 5.01
CA ILE A 50 3.32 -2.13 4.42
C ILE A 50 4.46 -1.44 3.68
N ASP A 51 4.51 -1.68 2.38
CA ASP A 51 5.54 -1.15 1.48
C ASP A 51 4.99 -0.01 0.61
N ALA A 52 5.81 0.53 -0.29
CA ALA A 52 5.41 1.60 -1.22
C ALA A 52 4.19 1.22 -2.08
N ASP A 53 4.08 -0.07 -2.42
CA ASP A 53 2.96 -0.66 -3.15
C ASP A 53 1.64 -0.51 -2.38
N TYR A 54 1.66 -0.58 -1.04
CA TYR A 54 0.45 -0.37 -0.23
C TYR A 54 -0.09 1.06 -0.38
N TYR A 55 0.78 2.01 -0.68
CA TYR A 55 0.44 3.41 -0.91
C TYR A 55 0.29 3.75 -2.40
N GLY A 56 0.35 2.76 -3.29
CA GLY A 56 0.12 2.95 -4.73
C GLY A 56 1.24 3.71 -5.46
N TYR A 57 2.44 3.82 -4.88
CA TYR A 57 3.53 4.57 -5.49
C TYR A 57 4.02 3.97 -6.82
N MET A 58 3.69 2.72 -7.14
CA MET A 58 4.11 2.00 -8.35
C MET A 58 2.99 1.80 -9.38
N ASP A 59 1.78 2.30 -9.11
CA ASP A 59 0.63 2.11 -10.02
C ASP A 59 0.83 2.84 -11.36
N ASP A 60 1.61 3.93 -11.37
CA ASP A 60 1.90 4.72 -12.57
C ASP A 60 3.08 4.15 -13.40
N ASP A 61 3.87 3.23 -12.84
CA ASP A 61 5.10 2.67 -13.45
C ASP A 61 4.85 1.41 -14.30
N ASP A 62 3.59 0.97 -14.43
CA ASP A 62 3.21 -0.24 -15.21
C ASP A 62 3.23 -0.03 -16.74
N GLY A 63 3.42 1.23 -17.18
CA GLY A 63 3.45 1.63 -18.58
C GLY A 63 2.07 1.66 -19.26
N LEU A 64 0.97 1.47 -18.54
CA LEU A 64 -0.39 1.57 -19.07
C LEU A 64 -0.90 3.02 -19.13
N LEU A 65 -0.38 3.89 -18.26
CA LEU A 65 -0.80 5.28 -18.15
C LEU A 65 -0.52 6.07 -19.46
N ILE A 66 0.71 6.03 -19.97
CA ILE A 66 1.14 6.81 -21.14
C ILE A 66 0.29 6.50 -22.40
N PRO A 67 0.07 5.23 -22.81
CA PRO A 67 -0.77 4.93 -23.98
C PRO A 67 -2.24 5.32 -23.80
N SER A 68 -2.73 5.36 -22.55
CA SER A 68 -4.09 5.81 -22.23
C SER A 68 -4.20 7.34 -22.37
N GLU A 69 -3.22 8.06 -21.86
CA GLU A 69 -3.12 9.53 -21.95
C GLU A 69 -3.05 9.97 -23.42
N GLU A 70 -2.20 9.36 -24.23
CA GLU A 70 -2.06 9.69 -25.66
C GLU A 70 -3.39 9.55 -26.43
N LYS A 71 -4.17 8.51 -26.13
CA LYS A 71 -5.48 8.29 -26.75
C LYS A 71 -6.46 9.39 -26.35
N CYS A 72 -6.53 9.68 -25.06
CA CYS A 72 -7.39 10.72 -24.51
C CYS A 72 -7.01 12.11 -25.06
N GLU A 73 -5.72 12.41 -25.17
CA GLU A 73 -5.19 13.65 -25.72
C GLU A 73 -5.64 13.83 -27.18
N LYS A 74 -5.45 12.80 -28.03
CA LYS A 74 -5.88 12.84 -29.44
C LYS A 74 -7.38 13.11 -29.57
N GLU A 75 -8.21 12.48 -28.74
CA GLU A 75 -9.66 12.72 -28.73
C GLU A 75 -10.02 14.14 -28.28
N ALA A 76 -9.35 14.64 -27.23
CA ALA A 76 -9.55 15.99 -26.73
C ALA A 76 -9.17 17.05 -27.76
N ILE A 77 -8.02 16.86 -28.44
CA ILE A 77 -7.57 17.72 -29.54
C ILE A 77 -8.61 17.72 -30.67
N ARG A 78 -9.06 16.54 -31.11
CA ARG A 78 -10.07 16.42 -32.18
C ARG A 78 -11.35 17.19 -31.82
N LYS A 79 -11.87 16.98 -30.61
CA LYS A 79 -13.08 17.67 -30.13
C LYS A 79 -12.88 19.20 -30.08
N LYS A 80 -11.72 19.66 -29.61
CA LYS A 80 -11.39 21.08 -29.57
C LYS A 80 -11.28 21.70 -30.97
N LEU A 81 -10.72 20.98 -31.93
CA LEU A 81 -10.66 21.41 -33.32
C LEU A 81 -12.06 21.49 -33.95
N GLU A 82 -12.94 20.53 -33.66
CA GLU A 82 -14.34 20.57 -34.12
C GLU A 82 -15.10 21.75 -33.51
N GLU A 83 -14.97 21.98 -32.20
CA GLU A 83 -15.52 23.15 -31.51
C GLU A 83 -15.00 24.46 -32.13
N TRP A 84 -13.69 24.54 -32.40
CA TRP A 84 -13.07 25.70 -33.03
C TRP A 84 -13.58 25.91 -34.45
N LYS A 85 -13.65 24.87 -35.29
CA LYS A 85 -14.18 24.96 -36.67
C LYS A 85 -15.64 25.41 -36.68
N ASN A 86 -16.46 24.85 -35.81
CA ASN A 86 -17.86 25.23 -35.68
C ASN A 86 -18.04 26.70 -35.25
N ASN A 87 -17.15 27.20 -34.39
CA ASN A 87 -17.16 28.60 -33.94
C ASN A 87 -16.47 29.55 -34.95
N ALA A 88 -15.45 29.08 -35.67
CA ALA A 88 -14.71 29.78 -36.72
C ALA A 88 -15.54 29.95 -38.00
N GLY A 89 -16.61 29.18 -38.18
CA GLY A 89 -17.66 29.45 -39.17
C GLY A 89 -18.27 30.86 -39.07
N ASN A 90 -18.08 31.58 -37.95
CA ASN A 90 -18.46 32.99 -37.81
C ASN A 90 -17.31 33.99 -38.12
N LYS A 91 -16.09 33.56 -38.43
CA LYS A 91 -14.95 34.42 -38.79
C LYS A 91 -14.02 33.74 -39.79
N THR A 92 -14.30 33.98 -41.08
CA THR A 92 -13.39 34.02 -42.24
C THR A 92 -12.19 33.03 -42.30
N ASN A 93 -12.31 32.09 -43.24
CA ASN A 93 -11.27 31.45 -44.07
C ASN A 93 -9.81 31.58 -43.59
N VAL A 94 -9.32 30.55 -42.91
CA VAL A 94 -7.89 30.20 -42.83
C VAL A 94 -7.80 28.68 -42.95
N ASP A 95 -7.78 28.18 -44.18
CA ASP A 95 -7.40 26.80 -44.49
C ASP A 95 -5.87 26.66 -44.35
N GLU A 96 -5.40 26.44 -43.13
CA GLU A 96 -4.09 25.81 -42.88
C GLU A 96 -4.34 24.54 -42.08
N VAL A 97 -4.36 23.43 -42.81
CA VAL A 97 -4.46 22.08 -42.28
C VAL A 97 -3.19 21.81 -41.48
N TYR A 98 -3.27 21.89 -40.15
CA TYR A 98 -2.26 21.27 -39.29
C TYR A 98 -2.46 19.76 -39.37
N GLU A 99 -1.83 19.14 -40.38
CA GLU A 99 -1.41 17.75 -40.25
C GLU A 99 -0.48 17.70 -39.03
N LEU A 100 -0.91 17.04 -37.96
CA LEU A 100 0.05 16.63 -36.93
C LEU A 100 1.05 15.74 -37.67
N PRO A 101 2.34 16.10 -37.75
CA PRO A 101 3.32 15.19 -38.30
C PRO A 101 3.19 13.87 -37.54
N GLU A 102 3.16 12.76 -38.28
CA GLU A 102 3.49 11.46 -37.68
C GLU A 102 4.85 11.68 -37.04
N MET A 103 4.87 11.78 -35.72
CA MET A 103 6.11 11.85 -34.97
C MET A 103 6.67 10.44 -35.08
N ASP A 104 7.41 10.21 -36.16
CA ASP A 104 8.16 8.98 -36.38
C ASP A 104 8.88 8.70 -35.07
N SER A 105 8.62 7.52 -34.51
CA SER A 105 9.25 6.99 -33.30
C SER A 105 10.75 6.77 -33.43
N ASP A 106 11.37 7.31 -34.49
CA ASP A 106 12.68 6.96 -35.00
C ASP A 106 13.71 8.08 -34.73
N ASP A 107 13.53 8.86 -33.67
CA ASP A 107 14.68 9.43 -32.95
C ASP A 107 15.20 8.38 -31.94
N GLU A 108 15.66 7.25 -32.49
CA GLU A 108 16.74 6.49 -31.87
C GLU A 108 17.99 7.37 -31.82
N ASP A 109 18.11 8.18 -30.77
CA ASP A 109 19.38 8.61 -30.17
C ASP A 109 19.16 9.59 -29.01
N TYR A 110 18.32 9.22 -28.02
CA TYR A 110 18.66 9.66 -26.65
C TYR A 110 19.87 8.84 -26.22
N VAL A 111 21.05 9.37 -26.55
CA VAL A 111 22.32 8.92 -25.98
C VAL A 111 22.09 8.88 -24.47
N ALA A 112 21.98 7.67 -23.94
CA ALA A 112 22.11 7.37 -22.54
C ALA A 112 23.49 7.88 -22.13
N GLY A 113 23.56 9.16 -21.79
CA GLY A 113 24.70 9.78 -21.18
C GLY A 113 24.99 8.91 -19.99
N LYS A 114 26.08 8.15 -20.08
CA LYS A 114 26.74 7.55 -18.93
C LYS A 114 27.17 8.71 -18.04
N ALA A 115 26.22 9.29 -17.32
CA ALA A 115 26.50 9.97 -16.08
C ALA A 115 27.02 8.86 -15.17
N SER A 116 28.34 8.71 -15.17
CA SER A 116 29.06 8.15 -14.04
C SER A 116 28.43 8.76 -12.80
N ARG A 117 27.60 7.99 -12.09
CA ARG A 117 27.12 8.37 -10.77
C ARG A 117 28.36 8.75 -9.97
N PRO A 118 28.53 9.99 -9.50
CA PRO A 118 29.56 10.22 -8.50
C PRO A 118 29.17 9.36 -7.31
N SER A 119 30.04 8.44 -6.91
CA SER A 119 29.93 7.72 -5.65
C SER A 119 30.04 8.76 -4.54
N VAL A 120 28.89 9.25 -4.08
CA VAL A 120 28.82 10.14 -2.93
C VAL A 120 28.83 9.27 -1.69
N ASP A 121 30.04 8.96 -1.23
CA ASP A 121 30.27 8.52 0.15
C ASP A 121 29.95 9.70 1.07
N VAL A 122 28.70 9.83 1.52
CA VAL A 122 28.34 10.73 2.62
C VAL A 122 27.54 9.95 3.65
N ALA A 123 28.30 9.36 4.56
CA ALA A 123 27.85 9.13 5.92
C ALA A 123 27.50 10.48 6.57
N SER A 124 26.22 10.85 6.62
CA SER A 124 25.68 11.76 7.64
C SER A 124 24.15 11.85 7.59
N LYS A 125 23.52 11.17 8.54
CA LYS A 125 22.42 11.64 9.42
C LYS A 125 21.33 12.56 8.84
N ASP A 126 20.12 12.02 8.94
CA ASP A 126 18.88 12.72 9.31
C ASP A 126 18.20 13.61 8.26
N HIS A 127 17.67 13.00 7.20
CA HIS A 127 16.48 13.54 6.53
C HIS A 127 15.24 12.72 6.94
N VAL A 128 14.54 13.21 7.96
CA VAL A 128 13.24 12.67 8.38
C VAL A 128 12.16 13.32 7.50
N PHE A 129 11.56 12.54 6.61
CA PHE A 129 10.38 12.94 5.87
C PHE A 129 9.20 13.09 6.84
N ILE A 130 8.69 14.32 7.00
CA ILE A 130 7.50 14.61 7.82
C ILE A 130 6.29 14.69 6.87
N ALA A 131 5.54 13.59 6.78
CA ALA A 131 4.22 13.59 6.15
C ALA A 131 3.20 14.23 7.09
N HIS A 132 2.58 15.33 6.67
CA HIS A 132 1.46 15.94 7.38
C HIS A 132 0.16 15.26 6.95
N VAL A 133 -0.37 14.40 7.80
CA VAL A 133 -1.77 13.94 7.72
C VAL A 133 -2.53 14.64 8.85
N PRO A 134 -3.44 15.58 8.57
CA PRO A 134 -4.23 16.25 9.59
C PRO A 134 -5.25 15.29 10.23
N VAL A 135 -5.36 15.38 11.57
CA VAL A 135 -6.34 14.65 12.40
C VAL A 135 -7.68 15.37 12.42
#